data_AF-A0A9D6T1C6-F1
#
_entry.id   AF-A0A9D6T1C6-F1
#
_cell.length_a   1.000
_cell.length_b   1.000
_cell.length_c   1.000
_cell.angle_alpha   90.00
_cell.angle_beta   90.00
_cell.angle_gamma   90.00
#
_symmetry.space_group_name_H-M   'P 1'
#
loop_
_entity.id
_entity.type
_entity.pdbx_description
1 polymer ?
#
loop_
_entity_poly.entity_id
_entity_poly.type
_entity_poly.pdbx_seq_one_letter_code
_entity_poly.pdbx_strand_id
1 'polypeptide(L)'
;MTVGALAVIASALLILPGLGGAPFDDPGEGMHAEIARELQRSGDPFALTLGGVRYVDKPPLLYALLAAAFTLAGPGEAAARAVPALAGLAAVAATAWFGARLLGPGGGALAGLALATSPGFFAFTRYVRPETLFVAALASGFALCLTGLAEGRRGRVAAGLAAFGVAALAKDPLGALAPPLALGAALALGGRARPLGRWLPWPGVAAGAVLGFGWWVLAERRTPGFLWYTLVDNHVLNALGARWFPDEDVPLGAAAFLAVALLGAAPWALAACATIVSLVRRRAWR
;
A
#
# COMPACT_ATOMS: atom_id res chain seq x y z
N MET A 1 -16.17 -23.99 1.71
CA MET A 1 -15.42 -22.72 1.55
C MET A 1 -16.10 -21.65 2.39
N THR A 2 -15.34 -20.84 3.14
CA THR A 2 -15.92 -19.72 3.90
C THR A 2 -16.39 -18.60 2.96
N VAL A 3 -17.38 -17.80 3.36
CA VAL A 3 -17.90 -16.68 2.54
C VAL A 3 -16.80 -15.68 2.16
N GLY A 4 -15.82 -15.46 3.05
CA GLY A 4 -14.64 -14.65 2.75
C GLY A 4 -13.75 -15.22 1.65
N ALA A 5 -13.57 -16.55 1.59
CA ALA A 5 -12.80 -17.19 0.53
C ALA A 5 -13.50 -17.04 -0.83
N LEU A 6 -14.84 -17.15 -0.86
CA LEU A 6 -15.63 -16.89 -2.06
C LEU A 6 -15.48 -15.45 -2.56
N ALA A 7 -15.44 -14.47 -1.65
CA ALA A 7 -15.21 -13.07 -2.02
C ALA A 7 -13.84 -12.87 -2.69
N VAL A 8 -12.76 -13.44 -2.13
CA VAL A 8 -11.42 -13.36 -2.72
C VAL A 8 -11.36 -14.04 -4.08
N ILE A 9 -12.01 -15.20 -4.24
CA ILE A 9 -12.10 -15.89 -5.53
C ILE A 9 -12.87 -15.04 -6.55
N ALA A 10 -14.00 -14.46 -6.17
CA ALA A 10 -14.74 -13.55 -7.05
C ALA A 10 -13.90 -12.33 -7.45
N SER A 11 -13.13 -11.75 -6.53
CA SER A 11 -12.18 -10.67 -6.84
C SER A 11 -11.05 -11.11 -7.77
N ALA A 12 -10.55 -12.34 -7.63
CA ALA A 12 -9.55 -12.89 -8.54
C ALA A 12 -10.11 -13.06 -9.96
N LEU A 13 -11.34 -13.55 -10.08
CA LEU A 13 -12.06 -13.66 -11.36
C LEU A 13 -12.35 -12.29 -11.98
N LEU A 14 -12.42 -11.22 -11.19
CA LEU A 14 -12.57 -9.85 -11.68
C LEU A 14 -11.24 -9.26 -12.15
N ILE A 15 -10.17 -9.42 -11.35
CA ILE A 15 -8.89 -8.70 -11.52
C ILE A 15 -7.95 -9.38 -12.52
N LEU A 16 -7.85 -10.71 -12.49
CA LEU A 16 -6.82 -11.47 -13.22
C LEU A 16 -7.07 -11.68 -14.72
N PRO A 17 -8.31 -11.72 -15.25
CA PRO A 17 -8.49 -11.93 -16.68
C PRO A 17 -7.85 -10.81 -17.52
N GLY A 18 -7.21 -11.19 -18.62
CA GLY A 18 -6.73 -10.27 -19.65
C GLY A 18 -5.61 -9.30 -19.21
N LEU A 19 -4.83 -9.61 -18.17
CA LEU A 19 -3.73 -8.73 -17.73
C LEU A 19 -2.70 -8.42 -18.84
N GLY A 20 -2.46 -9.37 -19.74
CA GLY A 20 -1.58 -9.18 -20.91
C GLY A 20 -2.30 -8.70 -22.18
N GLY A 21 -3.59 -8.33 -22.11
CA GLY A 21 -4.40 -8.06 -23.30
C GLY A 21 -4.17 -6.69 -23.94
N ALA A 22 -3.51 -5.77 -23.24
CA ALA A 22 -3.18 -4.43 -23.72
C ALA A 22 -1.66 -4.21 -23.61
N PRO A 23 -1.05 -3.43 -24.53
CA PRO A 23 0.34 -3.00 -24.38
C PRO A 23 0.53 -2.17 -23.11
N PHE A 24 1.77 -1.95 -22.70
CA PHE A 24 2.06 -1.01 -21.62
C PHE A 24 1.65 0.41 -21.97
N ASP A 25 1.13 1.12 -20.97
CA ASP A 25 1.09 2.58 -20.99
C ASP A 25 2.52 3.12 -20.79
N ASP A 26 2.94 4.08 -21.62
CA ASP A 26 4.32 4.62 -21.62
C ASP A 26 4.29 6.14 -21.36
N PRO A 27 5.09 6.66 -20.40
CA PRO A 27 6.10 5.96 -19.58
C PRO A 27 5.54 5.18 -18.39
N GLY A 28 4.24 5.26 -18.12
CA GLY A 28 3.66 4.91 -16.82
C GLY A 28 3.89 3.47 -16.32
N GLU A 29 3.78 2.47 -17.19
CA GLU A 29 4.06 1.06 -16.87
C GLU A 29 5.39 0.58 -17.46
N GLY A 30 5.71 1.03 -18.68
CA GLY A 30 6.92 0.64 -19.42
C GLY A 30 8.20 0.93 -18.64
N MET A 31 8.28 2.11 -18.00
CA MET A 31 9.41 2.50 -17.16
C MET A 31 9.62 1.51 -16.00
N HIS A 32 8.56 1.14 -15.28
CA HIS A 32 8.69 0.23 -14.15
C HIS A 32 9.06 -1.19 -14.57
N ALA A 33 8.50 -1.65 -15.70
CA ALA A 33 8.86 -2.93 -16.31
C ALA A 33 10.33 -2.95 -16.75
N GLU A 34 10.84 -1.88 -17.35
CA GLU A 34 12.23 -1.79 -17.79
C GLU A 34 13.21 -1.79 -16.61
N ILE A 35 12.93 -1.02 -15.55
CA ILE A 35 13.75 -1.03 -14.32
C ILE A 35 13.84 -2.43 -13.74
N ALA A 36 12.72 -3.16 -13.69
CA ALA A 36 12.71 -4.53 -13.19
C ALA A 36 13.47 -5.50 -14.09
N ARG A 37 13.45 -5.29 -15.42
CA ARG A 37 14.21 -6.08 -16.39
C ARG A 37 15.71 -5.85 -16.25
N GLU A 38 16.15 -4.61 -16.05
CA GLU A 38 17.55 -4.29 -15.74
C GLU A 38 17.96 -4.89 -14.39
N LEU A 39 17.11 -4.77 -13.36
CA LEU A 39 17.35 -5.35 -12.04
C LEU A 39 17.55 -6.87 -12.12
N GLN A 40 16.71 -7.58 -12.88
CA GLN A 40 16.80 -9.02 -13.11
C GLN A 40 18.19 -9.44 -13.63
N ARG A 41 18.83 -8.60 -14.45
CA ARG A 41 20.15 -8.87 -15.05
C ARG A 41 21.32 -8.42 -14.18
N SER A 42 21.10 -7.45 -13.28
CA SER A 42 22.16 -6.84 -12.48
C SER A 42 22.80 -7.79 -11.46
N GLY A 43 22.05 -8.79 -10.97
CA GLY A 43 22.46 -9.65 -9.86
C GLY A 43 22.48 -8.96 -8.48
N ASP A 44 22.31 -7.64 -8.40
CA ASP A 44 22.18 -6.88 -7.15
C ASP A 44 20.72 -6.41 -6.97
N PRO A 45 19.96 -6.97 -6.00
CA PRO A 45 18.53 -6.69 -5.82
C PRO A 45 18.21 -5.24 -5.40
N PHE A 46 19.23 -4.40 -5.16
CA PHE A 46 19.06 -3.00 -4.79
C PHE A 46 19.64 -2.02 -5.83
N ALA A 47 20.22 -2.51 -6.92
CA ALA A 47 20.79 -1.68 -7.98
C ALA A 47 19.72 -1.38 -9.06
N LEU A 48 18.76 -0.53 -8.71
CA LEU A 48 17.74 -0.08 -9.66
C LEU A 48 18.36 0.86 -10.70
N THR A 49 18.15 0.57 -11.97
CA THR A 49 18.58 1.41 -13.09
C THR A 49 17.49 1.51 -14.16
N LEU A 50 17.49 2.60 -14.92
CA LEU A 50 16.66 2.82 -16.10
C LEU A 50 17.56 3.33 -17.22
N GLY A 51 17.69 2.58 -18.31
CA GLY A 51 18.65 2.91 -19.38
C GLY A 51 20.10 2.93 -18.89
N GLY A 52 20.43 2.13 -17.87
CA GLY A 52 21.74 2.12 -17.22
C GLY A 52 22.02 3.30 -16.28
N VAL A 53 21.10 4.25 -16.16
CA VAL A 53 21.19 5.36 -15.19
C VAL A 53 20.55 4.92 -13.88
N ARG A 54 21.19 5.23 -12.75
CA ARG A 54 20.67 4.85 -11.43
C ARG A 54 19.30 5.46 -11.16
N TYR A 55 18.35 4.62 -10.77
CA TYR A 55 17.01 5.02 -10.36
C TYR A 55 16.90 4.95 -8.83
N VAL A 56 16.69 6.09 -8.17
CA VAL A 56 16.55 6.16 -6.70
C VAL A 56 15.21 6.71 -6.25
N ASP A 57 14.28 7.00 -7.16
CA ASP A 57 13.05 7.72 -6.79
C ASP A 57 12.05 6.90 -5.96
N LYS A 58 12.10 5.56 -6.08
CA LYS A 58 11.22 4.64 -5.34
C LYS A 58 12.00 3.44 -4.77
N PRO A 59 11.57 2.92 -3.60
CA PRO A 59 12.07 1.67 -3.01
C PRO A 59 11.98 0.44 -3.92
N PRO A 60 12.72 -0.65 -3.61
CA PRO A 60 12.97 -1.76 -4.52
C PRO A 60 11.85 -2.80 -4.56
N LEU A 61 10.84 -2.76 -3.68
CA LEU A 61 9.92 -3.89 -3.49
C LEU A 61 9.15 -4.23 -4.78
N LEU A 62 8.57 -3.23 -5.45
CA LEU A 62 7.87 -3.45 -6.73
C LEU A 62 8.80 -4.11 -7.74
N TYR A 63 9.98 -3.53 -7.94
CA TYR A 63 10.95 -3.97 -8.95
C TYR A 63 11.49 -5.36 -8.67
N ALA A 64 11.75 -5.69 -7.41
CA ALA A 64 12.18 -7.02 -7.01
C ALA A 64 11.11 -8.08 -7.27
N LEU A 65 9.84 -7.76 -7.00
CA LEU A 65 8.72 -8.65 -7.28
C LEU A 65 8.45 -8.81 -8.79
N LEU A 66 8.60 -7.74 -9.57
CA LEU A 66 8.52 -7.80 -11.03
C LEU A 66 9.67 -8.64 -11.61
N ALA A 67 10.91 -8.42 -11.16
CA ALA A 67 12.07 -9.19 -11.60
C ALA A 67 11.91 -10.68 -11.28
N ALA A 68 11.34 -11.00 -10.11
CA ALA A 68 10.97 -12.38 -9.76
C ALA A 68 9.88 -12.93 -10.70
N ALA A 69 8.83 -12.16 -10.99
CA ALA A 69 7.78 -12.56 -11.94
C ALA A 69 8.34 -12.80 -13.35
N PHE A 70 9.25 -11.94 -13.82
CA PHE A 70 9.94 -12.09 -15.10
C PHE A 70 10.87 -13.29 -15.14
N THR A 71 11.41 -13.70 -14.00
CA THR A 71 12.24 -14.91 -13.90
C THR A 71 11.40 -16.18 -14.02
N LEU A 72 10.15 -16.15 -13.52
CA LEU A 72 9.23 -17.28 -13.55
C LEU A 72 8.46 -17.42 -14.88
N ALA A 73 8.04 -16.31 -15.47
CA ALA A 73 7.12 -16.28 -16.62
C ALA A 73 7.66 -15.57 -17.87
N GLY A 74 8.89 -15.04 -17.80
CA GLY A 74 9.45 -14.17 -18.83
C GLY A 74 8.98 -12.71 -18.69
N PRO A 75 9.75 -11.74 -19.21
CA PRO A 75 9.33 -10.34 -19.25
C PRO A 75 8.12 -10.16 -20.17
N GLY A 76 7.10 -9.42 -19.70
CA GLY A 76 5.89 -9.14 -20.45
C GLY A 76 4.79 -8.51 -19.60
N GLU A 77 3.75 -8.03 -20.26
CA GLU A 77 2.65 -7.26 -19.69
C GLU A 77 1.89 -8.05 -18.62
N ALA A 78 1.57 -9.30 -18.93
CA ALA A 78 0.88 -10.19 -17.99
C ALA A 78 1.71 -10.44 -16.72
N ALA A 79 3.00 -10.70 -16.87
CA ALA A 79 3.90 -10.97 -15.75
C ALA A 79 4.08 -9.72 -14.87
N ALA A 80 4.23 -8.54 -15.49
CA ALA A 80 4.38 -7.28 -14.77
C ALA A 80 3.11 -6.93 -13.98
N ARG A 81 1.93 -7.00 -14.63
CA ARG A 81 0.64 -6.66 -14.00
C ARG A 81 0.13 -7.73 -13.04
N ALA A 82 0.65 -8.95 -13.08
CA ALA A 82 0.36 -9.97 -12.07
C ALA A 82 0.80 -9.52 -10.67
N VAL A 83 1.88 -8.74 -10.54
CA VAL A 83 2.37 -8.26 -9.25
C VAL A 83 1.39 -7.32 -8.53
N PRO A 84 0.98 -6.17 -9.12
CA PRO A 84 -0.06 -5.33 -8.50
C PRO A 84 -1.40 -6.06 -8.38
N ALA A 85 -1.75 -6.98 -9.30
CA ALA A 85 -2.99 -7.74 -9.21
C ALA A 85 -3.03 -8.65 -7.97
N LEU A 86 -1.93 -9.40 -7.72
CA LEU A 86 -1.80 -10.25 -6.54
C LEU A 86 -1.73 -9.42 -5.25
N ALA A 87 -1.06 -8.26 -5.27
CA ALA A 87 -1.09 -7.33 -4.14
C ALA A 87 -2.53 -6.83 -3.87
N GLY A 88 -3.30 -6.54 -4.92
CA GLY A 88 -4.71 -6.17 -4.82
C GLY A 88 -5.54 -7.25 -4.16
N LEU A 89 -5.35 -8.52 -4.55
CA LEU A 89 -6.01 -9.65 -3.90
C LEU A 89 -5.61 -9.81 -2.43
N ALA A 90 -4.35 -9.53 -2.08
CA ALA A 90 -3.92 -9.51 -0.68
C ALA A 90 -4.61 -8.39 0.11
N ALA A 91 -4.78 -7.20 -0.46
CA ALA A 91 -5.52 -6.10 0.16
C ALA A 91 -7.01 -6.45 0.36
N VAL A 92 -7.65 -7.08 -0.62
CA VAL A 92 -9.03 -7.59 -0.54
C VAL A 92 -9.14 -8.64 0.56
N ALA A 93 -8.22 -9.60 0.63
CA ALA A 93 -8.22 -10.64 1.65
C ALA A 93 -8.04 -10.06 3.06
N ALA A 94 -7.11 -9.12 3.25
CA ALA A 94 -6.90 -8.42 4.51
C ALA A 94 -8.15 -7.64 4.95
N THR A 95 -8.79 -6.93 4.01
CA THR A 95 -10.02 -6.16 4.24
C THR A 95 -11.19 -7.07 4.57
N ALA A 96 -11.37 -8.16 3.84
CA ALA A 96 -12.44 -9.12 4.08
C ALA A 96 -12.27 -9.84 5.42
N TRP A 97 -11.04 -10.21 5.75
CA TRP A 97 -10.72 -10.83 7.02
C TRP A 97 -10.97 -9.86 8.19
N PHE A 98 -10.52 -8.61 8.08
CA PHE A 98 -10.77 -7.60 9.11
C PHE A 98 -12.26 -7.32 9.27
N GLY A 99 -12.98 -7.10 8.16
CA GLY A 99 -14.42 -6.91 8.16
C GLY A 99 -15.16 -8.11 8.77
N ALA A 100 -14.69 -9.34 8.53
CA ALA A 100 -15.30 -10.54 9.12
C ALA A 100 -15.16 -10.58 10.65
N ARG A 101 -14.08 -10.02 11.19
CA ARG A 101 -13.87 -9.91 12.64
C ARG A 101 -14.73 -8.83 13.29
N LEU A 102 -15.13 -7.80 12.52
CA LEU A 102 -15.96 -6.70 13.02
C LEU A 102 -17.46 -6.96 12.85
N LEU A 103 -17.85 -7.51 11.71
CA LEU A 103 -19.24 -7.54 11.23
C LEU A 103 -19.71 -8.97 10.90
N GLY A 104 -18.91 -9.99 11.22
CA GLY A 104 -19.16 -11.38 10.87
C GLY A 104 -18.87 -11.72 9.41
N PRO A 105 -18.95 -13.02 9.02
CA PRO A 105 -18.48 -13.49 7.71
C PRO A 105 -19.08 -12.76 6.50
N GLY A 106 -20.36 -12.42 6.54
CA GLY A 106 -21.04 -11.69 5.47
C GLY A 106 -20.56 -10.25 5.32
N GLY A 107 -20.38 -9.52 6.43
CA GLY A 107 -19.84 -8.17 6.41
C GLY A 107 -18.40 -8.11 5.93
N GLY A 108 -17.59 -9.12 6.27
CA GLY A 108 -16.25 -9.29 5.72
C GLY A 108 -16.24 -9.50 4.22
N ALA A 109 -17.05 -10.45 3.71
CA ALA A 109 -17.16 -10.68 2.28
C ALA A 109 -17.60 -9.43 1.51
N LEU A 110 -18.59 -8.70 2.04
CA LEU A 110 -19.03 -7.43 1.47
C LEU A 110 -17.92 -6.38 1.46
N ALA A 111 -17.16 -6.24 2.54
CA ALA A 111 -16.06 -5.27 2.61
C ALA A 111 -14.94 -5.58 1.58
N GLY A 112 -14.59 -6.85 1.41
CA GLY A 112 -13.62 -7.27 0.38
C GLY A 112 -14.12 -7.02 -1.03
N LEU A 113 -15.37 -7.40 -1.33
CA LEU A 113 -15.99 -7.15 -2.63
C LEU A 113 -16.15 -5.66 -2.91
N ALA A 114 -16.47 -4.86 -1.89
CA ALA A 114 -16.57 -3.42 -2.01
C ALA A 114 -15.24 -2.79 -2.43
N LEU A 115 -14.13 -3.21 -1.81
CA LEU A 115 -12.81 -2.77 -2.23
C LEU A 115 -12.51 -3.21 -3.67
N ALA A 116 -12.72 -4.48 -4.00
CA ALA A 116 -12.42 -5.03 -5.33
C ALA A 116 -13.22 -4.38 -6.46
N THR A 117 -14.45 -3.93 -6.18
CA THR A 117 -15.36 -3.31 -7.16
C THR A 117 -15.28 -1.78 -7.16
N SER A 118 -14.43 -1.18 -6.33
CA SER A 118 -14.14 0.25 -6.39
C SER A 118 -13.32 0.55 -7.66
N PRO A 119 -13.80 1.37 -8.61
CA PRO A 119 -13.16 1.56 -9.91
C PRO A 119 -11.70 1.97 -9.84
N GLY A 120 -11.36 2.88 -8.91
CA GLY A 120 -9.99 3.33 -8.70
C GLY A 120 -9.11 2.18 -8.22
N PHE A 121 -9.55 1.45 -7.20
CA PHE A 121 -8.81 0.28 -6.70
C PHE A 121 -8.62 -0.76 -7.81
N PHE A 122 -9.69 -1.15 -8.50
CA PHE A 122 -9.63 -2.09 -9.61
C PHE A 122 -8.63 -1.65 -10.69
N ALA A 123 -8.67 -0.39 -11.12
CA ALA A 123 -7.75 0.13 -12.11
C ALA A 123 -6.28 0.00 -11.64
N PHE A 124 -5.97 0.42 -10.41
CA PHE A 124 -4.61 0.31 -9.86
C PHE A 124 -4.15 -1.14 -9.62
N THR A 125 -5.06 -2.10 -9.42
CA THR A 125 -4.67 -3.52 -9.36
C THR A 125 -4.17 -4.06 -10.70
N ARG A 126 -4.49 -3.39 -11.81
CA ARG A 126 -4.12 -3.80 -13.18
C ARG A 126 -3.11 -2.85 -13.82
N TYR A 127 -2.51 -1.96 -13.04
CA TYR A 127 -1.55 -0.96 -13.49
C TYR A 127 -0.23 -1.16 -12.74
N VAL A 128 0.89 -1.25 -13.47
CA VAL A 128 2.22 -1.56 -12.89
C VAL A 128 2.74 -0.39 -12.08
N ARG A 129 2.42 -0.37 -10.78
CA ARG A 129 2.72 0.75 -9.88
C ARG A 129 2.82 0.31 -8.41
N PRO A 130 3.60 1.01 -7.57
CA PRO A 130 3.83 0.61 -6.18
C PRO A 130 2.60 0.79 -5.26
N GLU A 131 1.62 1.59 -5.68
CA GLU A 131 0.44 1.95 -4.89
C GLU A 131 -0.34 0.73 -4.37
N THR A 132 -0.52 -0.30 -5.20
CA THR A 132 -1.31 -1.47 -4.79
C THR A 132 -0.58 -2.32 -3.75
N LEU A 133 0.75 -2.42 -3.83
CA LEU A 133 1.59 -3.04 -2.79
C LEU A 133 1.51 -2.26 -1.48
N PHE A 134 1.58 -0.92 -1.56
CA PHE A 134 1.44 -0.04 -0.42
C PHE A 134 0.08 -0.22 0.27
N VAL A 135 -1.02 -0.20 -0.49
CA VAL A 135 -2.38 -0.41 0.03
C VAL A 135 -2.55 -1.80 0.65
N ALA A 136 -2.01 -2.85 0.03
CA ALA A 136 -2.06 -4.21 0.58
C ALA A 136 -1.35 -4.33 1.93
N ALA A 137 -0.17 -3.73 2.03
CA ALA A 137 0.62 -3.68 3.25
C ALA A 137 -0.08 -2.86 4.35
N LEU A 138 -0.67 -1.71 4.00
CA LEU A 138 -1.46 -0.90 4.93
C LEU A 138 -2.70 -1.63 5.44
N ALA A 139 -3.50 -2.21 4.54
CA ALA A 139 -4.70 -2.97 4.89
C ALA A 139 -4.36 -4.13 5.83
N SER A 140 -3.29 -4.86 5.53
CA SER A 140 -2.77 -5.93 6.38
C SER A 140 -2.30 -5.40 7.74
N GLY A 141 -1.56 -4.29 7.75
CA GLY A 141 -1.06 -3.64 8.97
C GLY A 141 -2.18 -3.23 9.91
N PHE A 142 -3.20 -2.54 9.40
CA PHE A 142 -4.38 -2.17 10.18
C PHE A 142 -5.15 -3.39 10.68
N ALA A 143 -5.42 -4.35 9.79
CA ALA A 143 -6.14 -5.57 10.15
C ALA A 143 -5.44 -6.33 11.30
N LEU A 144 -4.13 -6.53 11.18
CA LEU A 144 -3.31 -7.26 12.16
C LEU A 144 -3.18 -6.48 13.48
N CYS A 145 -2.90 -5.17 13.43
CA CYS A 145 -2.79 -4.34 14.62
C CYS A 145 -4.11 -4.26 15.38
N LEU A 146 -5.21 -3.91 14.72
CA LEU A 146 -6.50 -3.68 15.38
C LEU A 146 -7.07 -4.98 15.97
N THR A 147 -7.01 -6.09 15.24
CA THR A 147 -7.45 -7.40 15.78
C THR A 147 -6.51 -7.94 16.84
N GLY A 148 -5.20 -7.72 16.68
CA GLY A 148 -4.19 -8.09 17.68
C GLY A 148 -4.40 -7.34 18.99
N LEU A 149 -4.75 -6.05 18.92
CA LEU A 149 -5.06 -5.23 20.09
C LEU A 149 -6.37 -5.65 20.76
N ALA A 150 -7.40 -5.94 19.97
CA ALA A 150 -8.69 -6.41 20.48
C ALA A 150 -8.56 -7.77 21.19
N GLU A 151 -7.80 -8.70 20.61
CA GLU A 151 -7.61 -10.06 21.15
C GLU A 151 -6.44 -10.20 22.13
N GLY A 152 -5.71 -9.12 22.42
CA GLY A 152 -4.52 -9.16 23.29
C GLY A 152 -3.31 -9.92 22.70
N ARG A 153 -3.28 -10.19 21.39
CA ARG A 153 -2.24 -10.96 20.71
C ARG A 153 -1.09 -10.07 20.24
N ARG A 154 -0.10 -9.85 21.12
CA ARG A 154 1.07 -9.00 20.84
C ARG A 154 1.86 -9.40 19.59
N GLY A 155 1.96 -10.70 19.29
CA GLY A 155 2.61 -11.17 18.07
C GLY A 155 1.91 -10.71 16.79
N ARG A 156 0.57 -10.62 16.81
CA ARG A 156 -0.19 -10.10 15.67
C ARG A 156 -0.03 -8.60 15.50
N VAL A 157 0.02 -7.85 16.60
CA VAL A 157 0.37 -6.42 16.58
C VAL A 157 1.77 -6.23 16.00
N ALA A 158 2.74 -7.06 16.40
CA ALA A 158 4.10 -6.99 15.87
C ALA A 158 4.15 -7.24 14.35
N ALA A 159 3.40 -8.23 13.85
CA ALA A 159 3.26 -8.48 12.42
C ALA A 159 2.59 -7.30 11.68
N GLY A 160 1.61 -6.64 12.30
CA GLY A 160 0.98 -5.44 11.73
C GLY A 160 1.93 -4.25 11.61
N LEU A 161 2.79 -4.03 12.62
CA LEU A 161 3.85 -3.00 12.55
C LEU A 161 4.89 -3.34 11.47
N ALA A 162 5.26 -4.62 11.32
CA ALA A 162 6.14 -5.06 10.24
C ALA A 162 5.50 -4.81 8.86
N ALA A 163 4.19 -5.04 8.72
CA ALA A 163 3.47 -4.75 7.48
C ALA A 163 3.47 -3.25 7.13
N PHE A 164 3.39 -2.34 8.11
CA PHE A 164 3.62 -0.92 7.84
C PHE A 164 5.06 -0.64 7.36
N GLY A 165 6.06 -1.35 7.87
CA GLY A 165 7.42 -1.31 7.32
C GLY A 165 7.51 -1.80 5.87
N VAL A 166 6.76 -2.85 5.50
CA VAL A 166 6.64 -3.28 4.09
C VAL A 166 6.00 -2.20 3.23
N ALA A 167 5.01 -1.46 3.75
CA ALA A 167 4.42 -0.32 3.04
C ALA A 167 5.47 0.77 2.75
N ALA A 168 6.33 1.09 3.72
CA ALA A 168 7.45 2.02 3.51
C ALA A 168 8.42 1.52 2.44
N LEU A 169 8.67 0.21 2.39
CA LEU A 169 9.51 -0.43 1.37
C LEU A 169 8.81 -0.55 0.01
N ALA A 170 7.48 -0.37 -0.07
CA ALA A 170 6.74 -0.37 -1.32
C ALA A 170 6.78 0.99 -2.01
N LYS A 171 6.63 2.07 -1.25
CA LYS A 171 6.43 3.42 -1.80
C LYS A 171 7.25 4.49 -1.08
N ASP A 172 6.88 4.87 0.13
CA ASP A 172 7.56 5.93 0.88
C ASP A 172 7.37 5.79 2.41
N PRO A 173 8.37 6.21 3.21
CA PRO A 173 8.36 6.04 4.65
C PRO A 173 7.37 6.99 5.34
N LEU A 174 7.10 8.17 4.78
CA LEU A 174 6.22 9.15 5.40
C LEU A 174 4.76 8.67 5.41
N GLY A 175 4.28 8.17 4.27
CA GLY A 175 2.97 7.55 4.11
C GLY A 175 2.80 6.30 4.97
N ALA A 176 3.89 5.55 5.21
CA ALA A 176 3.88 4.37 6.07
C ALA A 176 3.97 4.67 7.58
N LEU A 177 4.47 5.85 7.98
CA LEU A 177 4.47 6.32 9.37
C LEU A 177 3.09 6.86 9.80
N ALA A 178 2.29 7.39 8.88
CA ALA A 178 0.96 7.90 9.19
C ALA A 178 0.03 6.85 9.86
N PRO A 179 -0.06 5.58 9.41
CA PRO A 179 -0.88 4.54 10.04
C PRO A 179 -0.58 4.26 11.53
N PRO A 180 0.67 3.95 11.95
CA PRO A 180 0.95 3.73 13.37
C PRO A 180 0.76 5.00 14.21
N LEU A 181 1.00 6.19 13.65
CA LEU A 181 0.70 7.46 14.33
C LEU A 181 -0.80 7.65 14.53
N ALA A 182 -1.62 7.38 13.51
CA ALA A 182 -3.08 7.44 13.60
C ALA A 182 -3.61 6.43 14.62
N LEU A 183 -3.07 5.20 14.65
CA LEU A 183 -3.40 4.20 15.66
C LEU A 183 -3.06 4.68 17.07
N GLY A 184 -1.86 5.22 17.27
CA GLY A 184 -1.41 5.77 18.54
C GLY A 184 -2.28 6.94 19.01
N ALA A 185 -2.63 7.85 18.11
CA ALA A 185 -3.53 8.97 18.38
C ALA A 185 -4.92 8.49 18.78
N ALA A 186 -5.51 7.53 18.04
CA ALA A 186 -6.80 6.94 18.39
C ALA A 186 -6.79 6.27 19.77
N LEU A 187 -5.72 5.53 20.10
CA LEU A 187 -5.54 4.93 21.42
C LEU A 187 -5.37 5.99 22.52
N ALA A 188 -4.65 7.07 22.26
CA ALA A 188 -4.45 8.17 23.20
C ALA A 188 -5.76 8.91 23.49
N LEU A 189 -6.52 9.27 22.45
CA LEU A 189 -7.84 9.88 22.56
C LEU A 189 -8.82 9.00 23.32
N GLY A 190 -8.70 7.66 23.19
CA GLY A 190 -9.50 6.70 23.94
C GLY A 190 -8.98 6.38 25.35
N GLY A 191 -7.92 7.02 25.83
CA GLY A 191 -7.32 6.73 27.15
C GLY A 191 -6.65 5.35 27.25
N ARG A 192 -6.37 4.70 26.12
CA ARG A 192 -5.85 3.32 26.00
C ARG A 192 -4.42 3.24 25.47
N ALA A 193 -3.72 4.37 25.41
CA ALA A 193 -2.33 4.42 24.93
C ALA A 193 -1.33 3.72 25.87
N ARG A 194 -1.66 3.53 27.15
CA ARG A 194 -0.79 2.83 28.11
C ARG A 194 -1.37 1.44 28.46
N PRO A 195 -0.51 0.41 28.61
CA PRO A 195 0.93 0.42 28.41
C PRO A 195 1.34 0.39 26.91
N LEU A 196 2.40 1.11 26.54
CA LEU A 196 2.88 1.20 25.16
C LEU A 196 3.20 -0.17 24.55
N GLY A 197 3.76 -1.09 25.35
CA GLY A 197 4.12 -2.44 24.87
C GLY A 197 2.95 -3.27 24.33
N ARG A 198 1.70 -2.86 24.57
CA ARG A 198 0.51 -3.51 23.99
C ARG A 198 0.36 -3.21 22.50
N TRP A 199 0.66 -1.97 22.07
CA TRP A 199 0.48 -1.50 20.69
C TRP A 199 1.80 -1.18 19.97
N LEU A 200 2.90 -1.10 20.72
CA LEU A 200 4.28 -1.01 20.24
C LEU A 200 5.13 -2.15 20.82
N PRO A 201 4.82 -3.43 20.52
CA PRO A 201 5.72 -4.53 20.86
C PRO A 201 7.06 -4.34 20.14
N TRP A 202 8.18 -4.36 20.90
CA TRP A 202 9.51 -4.07 20.36
C TRP A 202 9.88 -4.89 19.12
N PRO A 203 9.54 -6.20 18.97
CA PRO A 203 9.90 -6.95 17.77
C PRO A 203 9.22 -6.38 16.52
N GLY A 204 7.98 -5.89 16.65
CA GLY A 204 7.25 -5.25 15.56
C GLY A 204 7.81 -3.88 15.21
N VAL A 205 8.21 -3.10 16.22
CA VAL A 205 8.88 -1.81 16.02
C VAL A 205 10.21 -2.01 15.30
N ALA A 206 11.03 -2.98 15.74
CA ALA A 206 12.30 -3.31 15.12
C ALA A 206 12.11 -3.81 13.67
N ALA A 207 11.20 -4.74 13.44
CA ALA A 207 10.89 -5.24 12.10
C ALA A 207 10.37 -4.14 11.17
N GLY A 208 9.44 -3.32 11.65
CA GLY A 208 8.91 -2.17 10.91
C GLY A 208 10.01 -1.16 10.57
N ALA A 209 10.92 -0.89 11.50
CA ALA A 209 12.04 0.03 11.28
C ALA A 209 13.05 -0.52 10.27
N VAL A 210 13.44 -1.79 10.39
CA VAL A 210 14.39 -2.42 9.46
C VAL A 210 13.81 -2.52 8.06
N LEU A 211 12.57 -2.98 7.92
CA LEU A 211 11.90 -3.09 6.61
C LEU A 211 11.65 -1.71 6.01
N GLY A 212 11.18 -0.76 6.82
CA GLY A 212 10.76 0.53 6.32
C GLY A 212 11.88 1.53 6.06
N PHE A 213 13.00 1.43 6.79
CA PHE A 213 14.11 2.40 6.70
C PHE A 213 15.44 1.77 6.25
N GLY A 214 15.58 0.44 6.28
CA GLY A 214 16.84 -0.22 5.95
C GLY A 214 17.32 0.07 4.52
N TRP A 215 16.40 0.06 3.54
CA TRP A 215 16.74 0.40 2.17
C TRP A 215 17.13 1.88 2.00
N TRP A 216 16.46 2.80 2.70
CA TRP A 216 16.76 4.23 2.63
C TRP A 216 18.18 4.55 3.09
N VAL A 217 18.63 3.87 4.16
CA VAL A 217 20.02 3.96 4.64
C VAL A 217 21.00 3.41 3.60
N LEU A 218 20.66 2.29 2.95
CA LEU A 218 21.49 1.71 1.90
C LEU A 218 21.58 2.61 0.66
N ALA A 219 20.45 3.19 0.25
CA ALA A 219 20.37 4.10 -0.89
C ALA A 219 21.21 5.35 -0.68
N GLU A 220 21.18 5.95 0.52
CA GLU A 220 22.07 7.06 0.89
C GLU A 220 23.55 6.68 0.81
N ARG A 221 23.92 5.51 1.35
CA ARG A 221 25.31 5.04 1.32
C ARG A 221 25.83 4.84 -0.10
N ARG A 222 24.95 4.41 -1.02
CA ARG A 222 25.30 4.20 -2.43
C ARG A 222 25.25 5.50 -3.23
N THR A 223 24.39 6.43 -2.85
CA THR A 223 24.11 7.70 -3.56
C THR A 223 24.00 8.84 -2.55
N PRO A 224 25.13 9.40 -2.07
CA PRO A 224 25.10 10.48 -1.09
C PRO A 224 24.27 11.67 -1.57
N GLY A 225 23.42 12.22 -0.71
CA GLY A 225 22.47 13.29 -1.05
C GLY A 225 21.07 12.80 -1.42
N PHE A 226 20.88 11.48 -1.57
CA PHE A 226 19.58 10.87 -1.83
C PHE A 226 18.53 11.22 -0.76
N LEU A 227 18.87 11.12 0.52
CA LEU A 227 17.93 11.42 1.60
C LEU A 227 17.52 12.90 1.63
N TRP A 228 18.43 13.81 1.29
CA TRP A 228 18.08 15.22 1.15
C TRP A 228 17.08 15.39 0.00
N TYR A 229 17.36 14.81 -1.16
CA TYR A 229 16.45 14.86 -2.31
C TYR A 229 15.07 14.30 -1.95
N THR A 230 14.99 13.09 -1.39
CA THR A 230 13.68 12.51 -1.12
C THR A 230 12.96 13.18 0.04
N LEU A 231 13.60 13.45 1.17
CA LEU A 231 12.90 13.97 2.35
C LEU A 231 12.67 15.48 2.28
N VAL A 232 13.63 16.24 1.77
CA VAL A 232 13.55 17.71 1.75
C VAL A 232 12.95 18.17 0.43
N ASP A 233 13.56 17.84 -0.70
CA ASP A 233 13.07 18.34 -2.00
C ASP A 233 11.70 17.76 -2.35
N ASN A 234 11.58 16.43 -2.38
CA ASN A 234 10.38 15.76 -2.89
C ASN A 234 9.16 15.83 -1.94
N HIS A 235 9.36 16.07 -0.63
CA HIS A 235 8.25 16.18 0.33
C HIS A 235 8.07 17.58 0.88
N VAL A 236 9.09 18.16 1.53
CA VAL A 236 8.95 19.47 2.19
C VAL A 236 8.85 20.60 1.18
N LEU A 237 9.82 20.71 0.26
CA LEU A 237 9.82 21.76 -0.75
C LEU A 237 8.67 21.56 -1.75
N ASN A 238 8.31 20.33 -2.08
CA ASN A 238 7.12 20.02 -2.87
C ASN A 238 5.83 20.57 -2.23
N ALA A 239 5.60 20.32 -0.94
CA ALA A 239 4.44 20.86 -0.24
C ALA A 239 4.41 22.40 -0.19
N LEU A 240 5.57 23.04 -0.31
CA LEU A 240 5.72 24.49 -0.35
C LEU A 240 5.72 25.07 -1.77
N GLY A 241 5.65 24.24 -2.82
CA GLY A 241 5.77 24.68 -4.22
C GLY A 241 7.16 25.23 -4.58
N ALA A 242 8.20 24.77 -3.89
CA ALA A 242 9.57 25.31 -3.94
C ALA A 242 10.63 24.24 -4.30
N ARG A 243 10.25 23.16 -5.00
CA ARG A 243 11.20 22.11 -5.40
C ARG A 243 12.31 22.69 -6.28
N TRP A 244 13.53 22.23 -6.04
CA TRP A 244 14.66 22.47 -6.92
C TRP A 244 14.61 21.61 -8.18
N PHE A 245 14.00 20.42 -8.09
CA PHE A 245 13.77 19.53 -9.22
C PHE A 245 12.26 19.38 -9.46
N PRO A 246 11.65 20.23 -10.31
CA PRO A 246 10.24 20.12 -10.65
C PRO A 246 9.98 18.84 -11.45
N ASP A 247 9.00 18.06 -11.03
CA ASP A 247 8.42 16.96 -11.82
C ASP A 247 7.22 17.48 -12.63
N GLU A 248 6.77 16.71 -13.61
CA GLU A 248 5.60 17.02 -14.46
C GLU A 248 4.24 16.90 -13.72
N ASP A 249 4.26 16.63 -12.42
CA ASP A 249 3.05 16.44 -11.62
C ASP A 249 2.25 17.75 -11.49
N VAL A 250 1.00 17.72 -11.96
CA VAL A 250 0.05 18.81 -11.76
C VAL A 250 -0.56 18.69 -10.36
N PRO A 251 -0.31 19.63 -9.43
CA PRO A 251 -0.86 19.54 -8.08
C PRO A 251 -2.39 19.63 -8.13
N LEU A 252 -3.05 18.56 -7.67
CA LEU A 252 -4.49 18.57 -7.47
C LEU A 252 -4.80 19.36 -6.19
N GLY A 253 -5.67 20.36 -6.30
CA GLY A 253 -6.25 21.00 -5.11
C GLY A 253 -6.98 19.98 -4.23
N ALA A 254 -7.02 20.20 -2.92
CA ALA A 254 -7.60 19.25 -1.96
C ALA A 254 -9.03 18.79 -2.32
N ALA A 255 -9.86 19.69 -2.84
CA ALA A 255 -11.21 19.37 -3.30
C ALA A 255 -11.21 18.44 -4.53
N ALA A 256 -10.32 18.68 -5.50
CA ALA A 256 -10.18 17.83 -6.68
C ALA A 256 -9.67 16.43 -6.29
N PHE A 257 -8.67 16.36 -5.40
CA PHE A 257 -8.19 15.10 -4.85
C PHE A 257 -9.31 14.32 -4.16
N LEU A 258 -10.07 14.96 -3.27
CA LEU A 258 -11.20 14.32 -2.58
C LEU A 258 -12.29 13.86 -3.56
N ALA A 259 -12.59 14.66 -4.59
CA ALA A 259 -13.55 14.27 -5.61
C ALA A 259 -13.10 13.02 -6.38
N VAL A 260 -11.86 13.00 -6.87
CA VAL A 260 -11.30 11.84 -7.58
C VAL A 260 -11.24 10.61 -6.69
N ALA A 261 -10.85 10.75 -5.42
CA ALA A 261 -10.82 9.66 -4.46
C ALA A 261 -12.21 9.08 -4.18
N LEU A 262 -13.22 9.93 -3.99
CA LEU A 262 -14.61 9.50 -3.77
C LEU A 262 -15.21 8.84 -5.01
N LEU A 263 -14.92 9.35 -6.20
CA LEU A 263 -15.33 8.74 -7.47
C LEU A 263 -14.66 7.38 -7.68
N GLY A 264 -13.36 7.28 -7.39
CA GLY A 264 -12.61 6.02 -7.46
C GLY A 264 -13.09 4.97 -6.46
N ALA A 265 -13.72 5.40 -5.36
CA ALA A 265 -14.33 4.54 -4.34
C ALA A 265 -15.86 4.38 -4.50
N ALA A 266 -16.46 4.94 -5.55
CA ALA A 266 -17.89 4.77 -5.83
C ALA A 266 -18.20 3.31 -6.22
N PRO A 267 -19.41 2.80 -5.92
CA PRO A 267 -20.50 3.44 -5.18
C PRO A 267 -20.31 3.39 -3.65
N TRP A 268 -19.31 2.66 -3.14
CA TRP A 268 -19.15 2.35 -1.72
C TRP A 268 -18.85 3.57 -0.85
N ALA A 269 -18.20 4.60 -1.42
CA ALA A 269 -18.03 5.89 -0.76
C ALA A 269 -19.37 6.52 -0.35
N LEU A 270 -20.42 6.41 -1.17
CA LEU A 270 -21.75 6.94 -0.84
C LEU A 270 -22.36 6.18 0.34
N ALA A 271 -22.27 4.86 0.34
CA ALA A 271 -22.75 4.01 1.44
C ALA A 271 -21.99 4.29 2.75
N ALA A 272 -20.67 4.49 2.67
CA ALA A 272 -19.83 4.85 3.79
C ALA A 272 -20.21 6.22 4.37
N CYS A 273 -20.37 7.25 3.53
CA CYS A 273 -20.82 8.57 3.94
C CYS A 273 -22.20 8.53 4.61
N ALA A 274 -23.17 7.84 4.01
CA ALA A 274 -24.51 7.67 4.58
C ALA A 274 -24.46 6.99 5.96
N THR A 275 -23.60 5.98 6.11
CA THR A 275 -23.40 5.27 7.38
C THR A 275 -22.78 6.18 8.44
N ILE A 276 -21.72 6.93 8.10
CA ILE A 276 -21.08 7.88 9.02
C ILE A 276 -22.10 8.94 9.48
N VAL A 277 -22.88 9.51 8.56
CA VAL A 277 -23.94 10.48 8.90
C VAL A 277 -24.97 9.88 9.85
N SER A 278 -25.41 8.63 9.61
CA SER A 278 -26.34 7.92 10.50
C SER A 278 -25.75 7.71 11.90
N LEU A 279 -24.50 7.25 11.99
CA LEU A 279 -23.79 7.05 13.26
C LEU A 279 -23.64 8.37 14.04
N VAL A 280 -23.35 9.46 13.34
CA VAL A 280 -23.28 10.81 13.91
C VAL A 280 -24.60 11.29 14.46
N ARG A 281 -25.68 11.15 13.69
CA ARG A 281 -27.03 11.53 14.12
C ARG A 281 -27.49 10.74 15.34
N ARG A 282 -27.13 9.46 15.42
CA ARG A 282 -27.50 8.57 16.54
C ARG A 282 -26.55 8.64 17.74
N ARG A 283 -25.44 9.39 17.64
CA ARG A 283 -24.39 9.46 18.67
C ARG A 283 -23.88 8.08 19.10
N ALA A 284 -23.65 7.20 18.13
CA ALA A 284 -23.33 5.78 18.37
C ALA A 284 -22.02 5.52 19.15
N TRP A 285 -21.24 6.57 19.46
CA TRP A 285 -20.03 6.51 20.29
C TRP A 285 -20.27 6.81 21.78
N ARG A 286 -21.51 7.09 22.18
CA ARG A 286 -21.91 7.19 23.59
C ARG A 286 -22.46 5.85 24.05
#